data_AF-A0A553IJ79-F1
#
_entry.id   AF-A0A553IJ79-F1
#
_cell.length_a   1.000
_cell.length_b   1.000
_cell.length_c   1.000
_cell.angle_alpha   90.00
_cell.angle_beta   90.00
_cell.angle_gamma   90.00
#
_symmetry.space_group_name_H-M   'P 1'
#
loop_
_entity.id
_entity.type
_entity.pdbx_description
1 polymer ?
#
loop_
_entity_poly.entity_id
_entity_poly.type
_entity_poly.pdbx_seq_one_letter_code
_entity_poly.pdbx_strand_id
1 'polypeptide(L)'
;MGLKNQKHRLKGFGKKLFSKYFGFETGIDIANDVAVLYRRNVVIKNIVFISNLLYSLVFFILGFSVANPTTDWIFAIAALPITYTVGRLQSKLIDLDHNDLTKQQIAMYVSSFWIFISSVMVYIRVYAVGQNAPFETASYVLIFYALVQISLYQDKRLLANSFVSLVGFVTLIHISITYNFFNLGLTWQEFLSTIFTDPVLAIQVADLALRTVIFILFYLINYIIVSIGQSIQEERKKELNKRREVQMDFTHIVRSLFNVVFQSASTILNERHAYNVA
;
A
#
# COMPACT_ATOMS: atom_id res chain seq x y z
N MET A 1 -7.71 -40.38 17.13
CA MET A 1 -7.09 -39.16 17.72
C MET A 1 -6.10 -38.40 16.79
N GLY A 2 -5.72 -38.88 15.60
CA GLY A 2 -4.68 -38.23 14.76
C GLY A 2 -5.11 -37.04 13.87
N LEU A 3 -6.36 -36.96 13.43
CA LEU A 3 -6.81 -35.97 12.44
C LEU A 3 -6.98 -34.55 13.00
N LYS A 4 -7.30 -34.40 14.30
CA LYS A 4 -7.48 -33.09 14.95
C LYS A 4 -6.14 -32.35 15.12
N ASN A 5 -5.06 -33.11 15.35
CA ASN A 5 -3.72 -32.56 15.57
C ASN A 5 -3.04 -32.09 14.26
N GLN A 6 -3.28 -32.77 13.14
CA GLN A 6 -2.82 -32.31 11.82
C GLN A 6 -3.52 -31.03 11.37
N LYS A 7 -4.84 -30.89 11.58
CA LYS A 7 -5.57 -29.65 11.27
C LYS A 7 -5.05 -28.45 12.08
N HIS A 8 -4.68 -28.63 13.34
CA HIS A 8 -4.08 -27.57 14.16
C HIS A 8 -2.66 -27.19 13.70
N ARG A 9 -1.83 -28.15 13.31
CA ARG A 9 -0.48 -27.87 12.76
C ARG A 9 -0.54 -27.17 11.39
N LEU A 10 -1.46 -27.57 10.50
CA LEU A 10 -1.69 -26.88 9.21
C LEU A 10 -2.19 -25.45 9.41
N LYS A 11 -3.15 -25.24 10.33
CA LYS A 11 -3.63 -23.89 10.68
C LYS A 11 -2.51 -23.01 11.24
N GLY A 12 -1.64 -23.55 12.10
CA GLY A 12 -0.49 -22.82 12.64
C GLY A 12 0.55 -22.47 11.58
N PHE A 13 0.83 -23.38 10.65
CA PHE A 13 1.75 -23.18 9.54
C PHE A 13 1.26 -22.10 8.56
N GLY A 14 -0.02 -22.16 8.17
CA GLY A 14 -0.64 -21.14 7.31
C GLY A 14 -0.61 -19.74 7.94
N LYS A 15 -0.92 -19.63 9.23
CA LYS A 15 -0.87 -18.34 9.96
C LYS A 15 0.55 -17.76 9.98
N LYS A 16 1.57 -18.60 10.21
CA LYS A 16 2.99 -18.18 10.26
C LYS A 16 3.54 -17.79 8.89
N LEU A 17 3.13 -18.50 7.83
CA LEU A 17 3.45 -18.10 6.46
C LEU A 17 2.79 -16.77 6.11
N PHE A 18 1.48 -16.63 6.36
CA PHE A 18 0.76 -15.39 6.05
C PHE A 18 1.37 -14.19 6.79
N SER A 19 1.67 -14.31 8.08
CA SER A 19 2.34 -13.23 8.82
C SER A 19 3.72 -12.90 8.25
N LYS A 20 4.48 -13.89 7.78
CA LYS A 20 5.79 -13.68 7.17
C LYS A 20 5.71 -12.92 5.83
N TYR A 21 4.70 -13.18 5.01
CA TYR A 21 4.58 -12.55 3.68
C TYR A 21 3.74 -11.26 3.67
N PHE A 22 2.73 -11.15 4.53
CA PHE A 22 1.76 -10.04 4.53
C PHE A 22 1.68 -9.27 5.85
N GLY A 23 2.37 -9.71 6.90
CA GLY A 23 2.36 -9.01 8.18
C GLY A 23 3.20 -7.73 8.14
N PHE A 24 2.56 -6.56 8.22
CA PHE A 24 3.23 -5.26 8.17
C PHE A 24 4.14 -4.95 9.37
N GLU A 25 3.89 -5.57 10.52
CA GLU A 25 4.64 -5.32 11.76
C GLU A 25 5.50 -6.53 12.20
N THR A 26 5.63 -7.57 11.36
CA THR A 26 6.31 -8.81 11.76
C THR A 26 7.83 -8.67 11.75
N GLY A 27 8.46 -8.77 12.92
CA GLY A 27 9.93 -8.88 13.06
C GLY A 27 10.69 -7.56 12.90
N ILE A 28 10.03 -6.43 13.13
CA ILE A 28 10.64 -5.10 13.02
C ILE A 28 10.44 -4.27 14.29
N ASP A 29 11.36 -3.36 14.57
CA ASP A 29 11.14 -2.32 15.59
C ASP A 29 10.23 -1.24 15.01
N ILE A 30 9.02 -1.13 15.56
CA ILE A 30 8.00 -0.16 15.13
C ILE A 30 8.45 1.29 15.37
N ALA A 31 9.42 1.51 16.26
CA ALA A 31 9.98 2.84 16.51
C ALA A 31 10.96 3.30 15.40
N ASN A 32 11.44 2.38 14.56
CA ASN A 32 12.34 2.69 13.44
C ASN A 32 11.55 2.86 12.13
N ASP A 33 11.45 4.10 11.66
CA ASP A 33 10.66 4.45 10.47
C ASP A 33 11.18 3.79 9.20
N VAL A 34 12.50 3.59 9.07
CA VAL A 34 13.09 2.94 7.90
C VAL A 34 12.76 1.45 7.90
N ALA A 35 12.88 0.78 9.05
CA ALA A 35 12.55 -0.64 9.17
C ALA A 35 11.05 -0.90 8.88
N VAL A 36 10.17 0.01 9.33
CA VAL A 36 8.74 -0.02 9.02
C VAL A 36 8.50 0.15 7.53
N LEU A 37 9.14 1.13 6.89
CA LEU A 37 8.95 1.40 5.47
C LEU A 37 9.50 0.25 4.60
N TYR A 38 10.68 -0.29 4.93
CA TYR A 38 11.23 -1.48 4.29
C TYR A 38 10.25 -2.65 4.38
N ARG A 39 9.66 -2.89 5.56
CA ARG A 39 8.71 -3.98 5.73
C ARG A 39 7.45 -3.79 4.90
N ARG A 40 6.92 -2.56 4.85
CA ARG A 40 5.78 -2.20 3.98
C ARG A 40 6.09 -2.45 2.52
N ASN A 41 7.27 -2.01 2.06
CA ASN A 41 7.74 -2.25 0.68
C ASN A 41 7.79 -3.74 0.34
N VAL A 42 8.32 -4.59 1.23
CA VAL A 42 8.36 -6.05 1.03
C VAL A 42 6.95 -6.65 0.95
N VAL A 43 6.05 -6.26 1.86
CA VAL A 43 4.66 -6.75 1.85
C VAL A 43 3.93 -6.31 0.58
N ILE A 44 4.05 -5.04 0.20
CA ILE A 44 3.36 -4.49 -0.97
C ILE A 44 3.91 -5.07 -2.26
N LYS A 45 5.22 -5.34 -2.36
CA LYS A 45 5.78 -6.13 -3.47
C LYS A 45 5.09 -7.50 -3.61
N ASN A 46 4.87 -8.20 -2.49
CA ASN A 46 4.18 -9.50 -2.53
C ASN A 46 2.71 -9.36 -2.97
N ILE A 47 2.04 -8.30 -2.51
CA ILE A 47 0.67 -7.97 -2.95
C ILE A 47 0.65 -7.70 -4.45
N VAL A 48 1.53 -6.83 -4.96
CA VAL A 48 1.67 -6.51 -6.38
C VAL A 48 1.88 -7.76 -7.23
N PHE A 49 2.76 -8.67 -6.78
CA PHE A 49 3.00 -9.93 -7.46
C PHE A 49 1.72 -10.77 -7.58
N ILE A 50 0.94 -10.87 -6.50
CA ILE A 50 -0.35 -11.59 -6.52
C ILE A 50 -1.37 -10.86 -7.38
N SER A 51 -1.48 -9.54 -7.28
CA SER A 51 -2.37 -8.72 -8.11
C SER A 51 -2.09 -8.95 -9.59
N ASN A 52 -0.82 -8.92 -9.99
CA ASN A 52 -0.41 -9.16 -11.38
C ASN A 52 -0.72 -10.60 -11.83
N LEU A 53 -0.55 -11.59 -10.96
CA LEU A 53 -0.94 -12.97 -11.25
C LEU A 53 -2.46 -13.10 -11.45
N LEU A 54 -3.25 -12.41 -10.62
CA LEU A 54 -4.70 -12.36 -10.76
C LEU A 54 -5.12 -11.62 -12.05
N TYR A 55 -4.43 -10.56 -12.45
CA TYR A 55 -4.67 -9.89 -13.73
C TYR A 55 -4.39 -10.80 -14.92
N SER A 56 -3.29 -11.57 -14.88
CA SER A 56 -3.01 -12.60 -15.90
C SER A 56 -4.13 -13.64 -15.96
N LEU A 57 -4.67 -14.05 -14.81
CA LEU A 57 -5.83 -14.96 -14.73
C LEU A 57 -7.10 -14.33 -15.32
N VAL A 58 -7.36 -13.04 -15.06
CA VAL A 58 -8.48 -12.31 -15.68
C VAL A 58 -8.36 -12.35 -17.21
N PHE A 59 -7.19 -12.04 -17.76
CA PHE A 59 -6.96 -12.12 -19.21
C PHE A 59 -7.06 -13.55 -19.75
N PHE A 60 -6.61 -14.54 -18.98
CA PHE A 60 -6.76 -15.94 -19.35
C PHE A 60 -8.23 -16.34 -19.47
N ILE A 61 -9.09 -15.94 -18.51
CA ILE A 61 -10.54 -16.18 -18.58
C ILE A 61 -11.17 -15.44 -19.76
N LEU A 62 -10.83 -14.17 -19.96
CA LEU A 62 -11.34 -13.39 -21.09
C LEU A 62 -10.97 -14.00 -22.44
N GLY A 63 -9.78 -14.60 -22.54
CA GLY A 63 -9.34 -15.35 -23.72
C GLY A 63 -10.23 -16.53 -24.12
N PHE A 64 -11.08 -17.05 -23.23
CA PHE A 64 -12.07 -18.08 -23.56
C PHE A 64 -13.47 -17.54 -23.81
N SER A 65 -13.76 -16.30 -23.39
CA SER A 65 -15.13 -15.75 -23.33
C SER A 65 -15.43 -14.68 -24.39
N VAL A 66 -14.42 -14.14 -25.08
CA VAL A 66 -14.52 -12.93 -25.91
C VAL A 66 -14.21 -13.21 -27.39
N ALA A 67 -14.76 -12.39 -28.28
CA ALA A 67 -14.65 -12.46 -29.75
C ALA A 67 -13.22 -12.45 -30.34
N ASN A 68 -12.19 -12.02 -29.59
CA ASN A 68 -10.77 -12.00 -30.04
C ASN A 68 -9.83 -12.86 -29.16
N PRO A 69 -10.09 -14.18 -29.06
CA PRO A 69 -9.45 -15.08 -28.09
C PRO A 69 -7.92 -15.17 -28.25
N THR A 70 -7.41 -15.02 -29.47
CA THR A 70 -5.96 -15.06 -29.77
C THR A 70 -5.19 -13.91 -29.13
N THR A 71 -5.77 -12.71 -29.11
CA THR A 71 -5.08 -11.54 -28.56
C THR A 71 -5.07 -11.54 -27.03
N ASP A 72 -6.17 -11.91 -26.36
CA ASP A 72 -6.24 -11.90 -24.89
C ASP A 72 -5.33 -12.96 -24.24
N TRP A 73 -5.16 -14.12 -24.87
CA TRP A 73 -4.22 -15.13 -24.36
C TRP A 73 -2.75 -14.69 -24.52
N ILE A 74 -2.41 -13.98 -25.59
CA ILE A 74 -1.08 -13.37 -25.76
C ILE A 74 -0.82 -12.37 -24.63
N PHE A 75 -1.78 -11.53 -24.26
CA PHE A 75 -1.65 -10.60 -23.13
C PHE A 75 -1.48 -11.33 -21.79
N ALA A 76 -2.22 -12.41 -21.56
CA ALA A 76 -2.08 -13.22 -20.35
C ALA A 76 -0.67 -13.81 -20.21
N ILE A 77 -0.09 -14.30 -21.32
CA ILE A 77 1.28 -14.85 -21.38
C ILE A 77 2.32 -13.72 -21.25
N ALA A 78 2.14 -12.61 -21.97
CA ALA A 78 3.04 -11.46 -21.95
C ALA A 78 3.06 -10.74 -20.59
N ALA A 79 1.98 -10.84 -19.80
CA ALA A 79 1.94 -10.31 -18.44
C ALA A 79 2.94 -11.01 -17.51
N LEU A 80 3.31 -12.27 -17.75
CA LEU A 80 4.24 -13.02 -16.92
C LEU A 80 5.68 -12.44 -16.93
N PRO A 81 6.35 -12.22 -18.08
CA PRO A 81 7.67 -11.61 -18.11
C PRO A 81 7.65 -10.16 -17.60
N ILE A 82 6.56 -9.41 -17.83
CA ILE A 82 6.38 -8.06 -17.28
C ILE A 82 6.33 -8.12 -15.75
N THR A 83 5.51 -9.02 -15.19
CA THR A 83 5.38 -9.23 -13.74
C THR A 83 6.71 -9.61 -13.11
N TYR A 84 7.46 -10.52 -13.75
CA TYR A 84 8.79 -10.91 -13.30
C TYR A 84 9.76 -9.72 -13.31
N THR A 85 9.79 -8.95 -14.39
CA THR A 85 10.70 -7.79 -14.54
C THR A 85 10.42 -6.73 -13.49
N VAL A 86 9.14 -6.43 -13.24
CA VAL A 86 8.73 -5.48 -12.21
C VAL A 86 9.07 -5.98 -10.82
N GLY A 87 8.77 -7.25 -10.51
CA GLY A 87 9.11 -7.83 -9.21
C GLY A 87 10.62 -7.82 -8.95
N ARG A 88 11.43 -8.01 -10.00
CA ARG A 88 12.89 -7.87 -9.95
C ARG A 88 13.32 -6.43 -9.73
N LEU A 89 12.73 -5.47 -10.43
CA LEU A 89 13.01 -4.03 -10.25
C LEU A 89 12.67 -3.59 -8.82
N GLN A 90 11.48 -3.92 -8.32
CA GLN A 90 11.06 -3.62 -6.96
C GLN A 90 11.99 -4.25 -5.93
N SER A 91 12.34 -5.53 -6.08
CA SER A 91 13.29 -6.18 -5.17
C SER A 91 14.64 -5.47 -5.18
N LYS A 92 15.17 -5.13 -6.37
CA LYS A 92 16.43 -4.41 -6.50
C LYS A 92 16.42 -3.04 -5.82
N LEU A 93 15.32 -2.29 -5.92
CA LEU A 93 15.18 -0.99 -5.26
C LEU A 93 15.06 -1.12 -3.75
N ILE A 94 14.30 -2.10 -3.28
CA ILE A 94 14.08 -2.38 -1.85
C ILE A 94 15.37 -2.85 -1.17
N ASP A 95 16.16 -3.69 -1.85
CA ASP A 95 17.39 -4.28 -1.32
C ASP A 95 18.64 -3.43 -1.58
N LEU A 96 18.49 -2.22 -2.15
CA LEU A 96 19.61 -1.33 -2.43
C LEU A 96 20.24 -0.80 -1.14
N ASP A 97 19.41 -0.47 -0.14
CA ASP A 97 19.84 -0.09 1.20
C ASP A 97 18.67 -0.18 2.18
N HIS A 98 18.79 -1.06 3.16
CA HIS A 98 17.75 -1.29 4.16
C HIS A 98 17.64 -0.20 5.23
N ASN A 99 18.67 0.65 5.37
CA ASN A 99 18.76 1.62 6.46
C ASN A 99 18.62 3.08 6.00
N ASP A 100 18.53 3.31 4.68
CA ASP A 100 18.35 4.63 4.08
C ASP A 100 16.86 4.91 3.79
N LEU A 101 16.33 5.95 4.44
CA LEU A 101 14.93 6.36 4.29
C LEU A 101 14.61 6.80 2.85
N THR A 102 15.50 7.55 2.20
CA THR A 102 15.28 8.10 0.85
C THR A 102 15.19 6.96 -0.16
N LYS A 103 16.08 5.98 -0.09
CA LYS A 103 16.05 4.81 -0.98
C LYS A 103 14.78 3.98 -0.78
N GLN A 104 14.34 3.80 0.46
CA GLN A 104 13.06 3.13 0.76
C GLN A 104 11.84 3.93 0.28
N GLN A 105 11.88 5.26 0.35
CA GLN A 105 10.84 6.12 -0.23
C GLN A 105 10.79 6.03 -1.76
N ILE A 106 11.95 5.98 -2.44
CA ILE A 106 12.00 5.77 -3.90
C ILE A 106 11.34 4.43 -4.26
N ALA A 107 11.66 3.35 -3.54
CA ALA A 107 11.03 2.04 -3.76
C ALA A 107 9.50 2.10 -3.55
N MET A 108 9.03 2.86 -2.56
CA MET A 108 7.60 3.09 -2.30
C MET A 108 6.91 3.81 -3.47
N TYR A 109 7.47 4.94 -3.94
CA TYR A 109 6.90 5.69 -5.06
C TYR A 109 6.90 4.90 -6.37
N VAL A 110 7.97 4.17 -6.67
CA VAL A 110 8.04 3.30 -7.86
C VAL A 110 7.01 2.17 -7.79
N SER A 111 6.82 1.58 -6.61
CA SER A 111 5.82 0.53 -6.41
C SER A 111 4.39 1.07 -6.55
N SER A 112 4.10 2.24 -5.95
CA SER A 112 2.81 2.94 -6.11
C SER A 112 2.51 3.26 -7.58
N PHE A 113 3.51 3.78 -8.29
CA PHE A 113 3.40 4.07 -9.72
C PHE A 113 3.10 2.81 -10.54
N TRP A 114 3.77 1.70 -10.26
CA TRP A 114 3.48 0.43 -10.92
C TRP A 114 2.06 -0.09 -10.65
N ILE A 115 1.60 -0.05 -9.39
CA ILE A 115 0.24 -0.46 -9.00
C ILE A 115 -0.78 0.28 -9.86
N PHE A 116 -0.59 1.59 -10.01
CA PHE A 116 -1.44 2.41 -10.85
C PHE A 116 -1.38 2.02 -12.34
N ILE A 117 -0.18 1.98 -12.93
CA ILE A 117 0.00 1.67 -14.36
C ILE A 117 -0.58 0.28 -14.69
N SER A 118 -0.35 -0.72 -13.84
CA SER A 118 -0.87 -2.07 -14.06
C SER A 118 -2.41 -2.10 -14.12
N SER A 119 -3.09 -1.39 -13.22
CA SER A 119 -4.55 -1.30 -13.21
C SER A 119 -5.09 -0.60 -14.47
N VAL A 120 -4.46 0.50 -14.87
CA VAL A 120 -4.82 1.23 -16.11
C VAL A 120 -4.59 0.40 -17.36
N MET A 121 -3.48 -0.35 -17.44
CA MET A 121 -3.23 -1.23 -18.60
C MET A 121 -4.32 -2.29 -18.74
N VAL A 122 -4.82 -2.83 -17.62
CA VAL A 122 -5.95 -3.76 -17.65
C VAL A 122 -7.22 -3.07 -18.12
N TYR A 123 -7.49 -1.85 -17.63
CA TYR A 123 -8.62 -1.05 -18.11
C TYR A 123 -8.60 -0.83 -19.62
N ILE A 124 -7.47 -0.33 -20.16
CA ILE A 124 -7.33 -0.07 -21.60
C ILE A 124 -7.53 -1.36 -22.39
N ARG A 125 -6.98 -2.48 -21.95
CA ARG A 125 -7.14 -3.76 -22.67
C ARG A 125 -8.60 -4.24 -22.69
N VAL A 126 -9.26 -4.24 -21.53
CA VAL A 126 -10.63 -4.74 -21.39
C VAL A 126 -11.63 -3.86 -22.14
N TYR A 127 -11.51 -2.55 -21.99
CA TYR A 127 -12.44 -1.58 -22.57
C TYR A 127 -12.10 -1.22 -24.02
N ALA A 128 -10.88 -0.75 -24.29
CA ALA A 128 -10.52 -0.16 -25.58
C ALA A 128 -10.29 -1.20 -26.68
N VAL A 129 -9.67 -2.33 -26.34
CA VAL A 129 -9.26 -3.33 -27.33
C VAL A 129 -10.21 -4.51 -27.39
N GLY A 130 -10.83 -4.85 -26.26
CA GLY A 130 -11.77 -5.96 -26.17
C GLY A 130 -13.18 -5.66 -26.68
N GLN A 131 -13.57 -4.39 -26.79
CA GLN A 131 -14.98 -3.96 -27.01
C GLN A 131 -15.97 -4.66 -26.06
N ASN A 132 -15.50 -5.02 -24.87
CA ASN A 132 -16.23 -5.82 -23.92
C ASN A 132 -17.07 -4.94 -22.99
N ALA A 133 -18.15 -4.37 -23.54
CA ALA A 133 -19.10 -3.56 -22.76
C ALA A 133 -19.54 -4.21 -21.43
N PRO A 134 -19.75 -5.55 -21.32
CA PRO A 134 -20.12 -6.17 -20.04
C PRO A 134 -19.04 -6.14 -18.96
N PHE A 135 -17.76 -5.98 -19.34
CA PHE A 135 -16.61 -6.04 -18.42
C PHE A 135 -16.02 -4.66 -18.10
N GLU A 136 -16.60 -3.58 -18.63
CA GLU A 136 -16.17 -2.22 -18.34
C GLU A 136 -16.17 -1.94 -16.83
N THR A 137 -17.27 -2.25 -16.15
CA THR A 137 -17.40 -2.01 -14.69
C THR A 137 -16.34 -2.77 -13.90
N ALA A 138 -16.04 -4.02 -14.29
CA ALA A 138 -15.02 -4.83 -13.64
C ALA A 138 -13.63 -4.19 -13.76
N SER A 139 -13.32 -3.64 -14.94
CA SER A 139 -12.05 -2.95 -15.17
C SER A 139 -11.95 -1.62 -14.42
N TYR A 140 -13.07 -0.90 -14.25
CA TYR A 140 -13.13 0.32 -13.47
C TYR A 140 -12.88 0.06 -11.98
N VAL A 141 -13.41 -1.05 -11.43
CA VAL A 141 -13.15 -1.48 -10.05
C VAL A 141 -11.65 -1.70 -9.78
N LEU A 142 -10.86 -2.09 -10.79
CA LEU A 142 -9.42 -2.26 -10.61
C LEU A 142 -8.70 -0.93 -10.32
N ILE A 143 -9.23 0.21 -10.78
CA ILE A 143 -8.68 1.53 -10.49
C ILE A 143 -8.88 1.87 -8.99
N PHE A 144 -10.05 1.53 -8.45
CA PHE A 144 -10.34 1.66 -7.02
C PHE A 144 -9.45 0.73 -6.20
N TYR A 145 -9.27 -0.50 -6.68
CA TYR A 145 -8.38 -1.48 -6.07
C TYR A 145 -6.92 -1.00 -6.03
N ALA A 146 -6.42 -0.31 -7.05
CA ALA A 146 -5.09 0.30 -7.04
C ALA A 146 -4.95 1.33 -5.91
N LEU A 147 -5.97 2.16 -5.70
CA LEU A 147 -5.97 3.16 -4.63
C LEU A 147 -5.96 2.51 -3.24
N VAL A 148 -6.66 1.38 -3.05
CA VAL A 148 -6.59 0.57 -1.83
C VAL A 148 -5.19 0.00 -1.61
N GLN A 149 -4.55 -0.55 -2.64
CA GLN A 149 -3.19 -1.07 -2.50
C GLN A 149 -2.20 0.02 -2.09
N ILE A 150 -2.33 1.23 -2.66
CA ILE A 150 -1.48 2.37 -2.31
C ILE A 150 -1.75 2.81 -0.85
N SER A 151 -3.01 2.76 -0.39
CA SER A 151 -3.37 3.11 0.99
C SER A 151 -2.76 2.17 2.04
N LEU A 152 -2.35 0.95 1.66
CA LEU A 152 -1.62 0.03 2.54
C LEU A 152 -0.23 0.53 2.95
N TYR A 153 0.34 1.50 2.23
CA TYR A 153 1.56 2.18 2.68
C TYR A 153 1.35 3.01 3.95
N GLN A 154 0.09 3.32 4.29
CA GLN A 154 -0.28 4.14 5.45
C GLN A 154 0.46 5.48 5.44
N ASP A 155 0.61 6.08 4.26
CA ASP A 155 1.21 7.40 4.03
C ASP A 155 0.20 8.30 3.32
N LYS A 156 -0.28 9.33 4.03
CA LYS A 156 -1.30 10.25 3.51
C LYS A 156 -0.81 11.13 2.35
N ARG A 157 0.48 11.45 2.30
CA ARG A 157 1.06 12.28 1.23
C ARG A 157 1.18 11.46 -0.05
N LEU A 158 1.67 10.22 0.05
CA LEU A 158 1.71 9.29 -1.08
C LEU A 158 0.32 9.08 -1.64
N LEU A 159 -0.67 8.82 -0.77
CA LEU A 159 -2.05 8.57 -1.20
C LEU A 159 -2.64 9.79 -1.91
N ALA A 160 -2.48 11.00 -1.36
CA ALA A 160 -2.99 12.23 -1.97
C ALA A 160 -2.34 12.52 -3.32
N ASN A 161 -1.01 12.42 -3.41
CA ASN A 161 -0.28 12.63 -4.66
C ASN A 161 -0.68 11.60 -5.72
N SER A 162 -0.76 10.33 -5.32
CA SER A 162 -1.18 9.25 -6.22
C SER A 162 -2.61 9.45 -6.70
N PHE A 163 -3.51 9.93 -5.83
CA PHE A 163 -4.89 10.23 -6.18
C PHE A 163 -5.01 11.33 -7.24
N VAL A 164 -4.28 12.45 -7.08
CA VAL A 164 -4.29 13.53 -8.08
C VAL A 164 -3.81 13.01 -9.43
N SER A 165 -2.72 12.21 -9.45
CA SER A 165 -2.24 11.56 -10.67
C SER A 165 -3.30 10.61 -11.26
N LEU A 166 -3.89 9.75 -10.44
CA LEU A 166 -4.96 8.81 -10.82
C LEU A 166 -6.13 9.53 -11.48
N VAL A 167 -6.66 10.60 -10.87
CA VAL A 167 -7.76 11.39 -11.44
C VAL A 167 -7.37 11.96 -12.79
N GLY A 168 -6.17 12.55 -12.91
CA GLY A 168 -5.68 13.11 -14.17
C GLY A 168 -5.63 12.07 -15.29
N PHE A 169 -4.99 10.93 -15.05
CA PHE A 169 -4.88 9.87 -16.05
C PHE A 169 -6.21 9.20 -16.37
N VAL A 170 -7.05 8.91 -15.37
CA VAL A 170 -8.37 8.30 -15.59
C VAL A 170 -9.24 9.24 -16.41
N THR A 171 -9.22 10.54 -16.12
CA THR A 171 -9.94 11.56 -16.91
C THR A 171 -9.44 11.58 -18.36
N LEU A 172 -8.11 11.59 -18.57
CA LEU A 172 -7.53 11.54 -19.92
C LEU A 172 -7.95 10.29 -20.68
N ILE A 173 -7.98 9.13 -20.02
CA ILE A 173 -8.45 7.87 -20.61
C ILE A 173 -9.92 7.98 -20.99
N HIS A 174 -10.77 8.53 -20.14
CA HIS A 174 -12.20 8.65 -20.47
C HIS A 174 -12.44 9.61 -21.64
N ILE A 175 -11.73 10.73 -21.68
CA ILE A 175 -11.82 11.71 -22.76
C ILE A 175 -11.29 11.12 -24.09
N SER A 176 -10.15 10.43 -24.06
CA SER A 176 -9.48 9.95 -25.28
C SER A 176 -10.00 8.62 -25.80
N ILE A 177 -10.26 7.66 -24.90
CA ILE A 177 -10.55 6.27 -25.24
C ILE A 177 -12.04 5.99 -25.05
N THR A 178 -12.61 6.35 -23.89
CA THR A 178 -13.98 5.95 -23.52
C THR A 178 -15.02 6.66 -24.36
N TYR A 179 -14.92 7.99 -24.43
CA TYR A 179 -15.88 8.84 -25.12
C TYR A 179 -15.32 9.47 -26.40
N ASN A 180 -14.00 9.37 -26.60
CA ASN A 180 -13.31 9.83 -27.80
C ASN A 180 -13.65 11.30 -28.17
N PHE A 181 -13.70 12.18 -27.17
CA PHE A 181 -14.08 13.58 -27.36
C PHE A 181 -13.15 14.34 -28.30
N PHE A 182 -11.90 13.90 -28.43
CA PHE A 182 -10.93 14.51 -29.36
C PHE A 182 -11.31 14.36 -30.84
N ASN A 183 -12.11 13.34 -31.18
CA ASN A 183 -12.52 13.10 -32.57
C ASN A 183 -13.88 13.74 -32.91
N LEU A 184 -14.46 14.54 -32.02
CA LEU A 184 -15.72 15.26 -32.28
C LEU A 184 -15.55 16.43 -33.26
N GLY A 185 -14.33 16.93 -33.47
CA GLY A 185 -14.04 18.04 -34.38
C GLY A 185 -14.62 19.40 -33.94
N LEU A 186 -15.12 19.50 -32.70
CA LEU A 186 -15.72 20.70 -32.14
C LEU A 186 -14.66 21.63 -31.53
N THR A 187 -14.88 22.94 -31.64
CA THR A 187 -14.15 23.92 -30.81
C THR A 187 -14.60 23.81 -29.35
N TRP A 188 -13.81 24.34 -28.40
CA TRP A 188 -14.19 24.35 -26.98
C TRP A 188 -15.53 25.05 -26.70
N GLN A 189 -15.85 26.10 -27.47
CA GLN A 189 -17.10 26.83 -27.32
C GLN A 189 -18.30 26.02 -27.84
N GLU A 190 -18.15 25.35 -28.98
CA GLU A 190 -19.16 24.46 -29.54
C GLU A 190 -19.36 23.22 -28.68
N PHE A 191 -18.28 22.65 -28.12
CA PHE A 191 -18.39 21.53 -27.18
C PHE A 191 -19.23 21.89 -25.96
N LEU A 192 -18.99 23.06 -25.36
CA LEU A 192 -19.75 23.54 -24.20
C LEU A 192 -21.23 23.78 -24.50
N SER A 193 -21.58 24.35 -25.66
CA SER A 193 -22.99 24.51 -26.05
C SER A 193 -23.65 23.17 -26.40
N THR A 194 -22.90 22.25 -27.02
CA THR A 194 -23.38 20.93 -27.44
C THR A 194 -23.69 20.03 -26.23
N ILE A 195 -22.94 20.15 -25.11
CA ILE A 195 -23.20 19.38 -23.89
C ILE A 195 -24.65 19.54 -23.39
N PHE A 196 -25.23 20.74 -23.52
CA PHE A 196 -26.58 21.02 -23.02
C PHE A 196 -27.68 20.81 -24.06
N THR A 197 -27.32 20.49 -25.30
CA THR A 197 -28.26 20.39 -26.43
C THR A 197 -28.30 18.99 -27.03
N ASP A 198 -27.17 18.27 -27.08
CA ASP A 198 -27.12 16.87 -27.47
C ASP A 198 -27.29 15.95 -26.25
N PRO A 199 -28.40 15.18 -26.17
CA PRO A 199 -28.63 14.27 -25.06
C PRO A 199 -27.58 13.15 -24.97
N VAL A 200 -26.93 12.74 -26.07
CA VAL A 200 -25.92 11.69 -26.04
C VAL A 200 -24.64 12.19 -25.38
N LEU A 201 -24.12 13.34 -25.83
CA LEU A 201 -22.96 13.97 -25.22
C LEU A 201 -23.21 14.32 -23.75
N ALA A 202 -24.41 14.82 -23.43
CA ALA A 202 -24.83 15.12 -22.06
C ALA A 202 -24.70 13.90 -21.14
N ILE A 203 -25.17 12.73 -21.58
CA ILE A 203 -25.10 11.48 -20.80
C ILE A 203 -23.65 11.05 -20.58
N GLN A 204 -22.80 11.14 -21.60
CA GLN A 204 -21.39 10.76 -21.51
C GLN A 204 -20.61 11.64 -20.52
N VAL A 205 -20.84 12.96 -20.56
CA VAL A 205 -20.25 13.91 -19.62
C VAL A 205 -20.80 13.68 -18.21
N ALA A 206 -22.09 13.42 -18.07
CA ALA A 206 -22.71 13.10 -16.79
C ALA A 206 -22.15 11.81 -16.16
N ASP A 207 -21.93 10.76 -16.96
CA ASP A 207 -21.29 9.52 -16.49
C ASP A 207 -19.84 9.79 -16.03
N LEU A 208 -19.04 10.52 -16.83
CA LEU A 208 -17.67 10.89 -16.45
C LEU A 208 -17.64 11.67 -15.13
N ALA A 209 -18.54 12.65 -14.98
CA ALA A 209 -18.65 13.43 -13.76
C ALA A 209 -19.04 12.56 -12.57
N LEU A 210 -20.05 11.69 -12.71
CA LEU A 210 -20.51 10.80 -11.66
C LEU A 210 -19.40 9.84 -11.20
N ARG A 211 -18.69 9.24 -12.15
CA ARG A 211 -17.56 8.34 -11.89
C ARG A 211 -16.42 9.03 -11.14
N THR A 212 -16.13 10.27 -11.51
CA THR A 212 -15.12 11.10 -10.84
C THR A 212 -15.55 11.44 -9.41
N VAL A 213 -16.81 11.82 -9.19
CA VAL A 213 -17.37 12.10 -7.86
C VAL A 213 -17.32 10.86 -6.96
N ILE A 214 -17.72 9.69 -7.47
CA ILE A 214 -17.66 8.43 -6.73
C ILE A 214 -16.20 8.08 -6.38
N PHE A 215 -15.27 8.31 -7.30
CA PHE A 215 -13.84 8.07 -7.04
C PHE A 215 -13.26 9.03 -5.98
N ILE A 216 -13.68 10.30 -5.98
CA ILE A 216 -13.35 11.27 -4.92
C ILE A 216 -13.89 10.81 -3.56
N LEU A 217 -15.15 10.35 -3.51
CA LEU A 217 -15.75 9.82 -2.27
C LEU A 217 -14.97 8.61 -1.75
N PHE A 218 -14.58 7.69 -2.64
CA PHE A 218 -13.76 6.54 -2.26
C PHE A 218 -12.38 6.94 -1.75
N TYR A 219 -11.73 7.90 -2.40
CA TYR A 219 -10.47 8.47 -1.94
C TYR A 219 -10.62 9.09 -0.55
N LEU A 220 -11.67 9.86 -0.30
CA LEU A 220 -11.91 10.50 0.99
C LEU A 220 -11.92 9.47 2.14
N ILE A 221 -12.64 8.37 1.97
CA ILE A 221 -12.69 7.30 2.97
C ILE A 221 -11.30 6.66 3.17
N ASN A 222 -10.60 6.33 2.09
CA ASN A 222 -9.24 5.78 2.19
C ASN A 222 -8.27 6.76 2.88
N TYR A 223 -8.37 8.05 2.57
CA TYR A 223 -7.55 9.09 3.17
C TYR A 223 -7.79 9.22 4.67
N ILE A 224 -9.06 9.19 5.10
CA ILE A 224 -9.41 9.21 6.52
C ILE A 224 -8.82 7.98 7.23
N ILE A 225 -9.00 6.78 6.67
CA ILE A 225 -8.46 5.53 7.24
C ILE A 225 -6.94 5.62 7.39
N VAL A 226 -6.23 6.05 6.35
CA VAL A 226 -4.77 6.20 6.37
C VAL A 226 -4.32 7.28 7.36
N SER A 227 -5.03 8.41 7.41
CA SER A 227 -4.70 9.50 8.34
C SER A 227 -4.85 9.06 9.80
N ILE A 228 -5.90 8.33 10.13
CA ILE A 228 -6.12 7.74 11.47
C ILE A 228 -5.04 6.70 11.77
N GLY A 229 -4.74 5.81 10.81
CA GLY A 229 -3.71 4.78 10.98
C GLY A 229 -2.33 5.39 11.27
N GLN A 230 -1.98 6.45 10.54
CA GLN A 230 -0.74 7.19 10.74
C GLN A 230 -0.70 7.90 12.11
N SER A 231 -1.78 8.58 12.51
CA SER A 231 -1.81 9.28 13.81
C SER A 231 -1.67 8.30 14.99
N ILE A 232 -2.37 7.16 14.94
CA ILE A 232 -2.26 6.12 15.97
C ILE A 232 -0.82 5.56 16.04
N GLN A 233 -0.15 5.41 14.90
CA GLN A 233 1.24 4.96 14.89
C GLN A 233 2.19 5.99 15.51
N GLU A 234 2.00 7.29 15.22
CA GLU A 234 2.77 8.38 15.82
C GLU A 234 2.57 8.44 17.34
N GLU A 235 1.35 8.25 17.83
CA GLU A 235 1.04 8.16 19.26
C GLU A 235 1.69 6.95 19.93
N ARG A 236 1.58 5.76 19.33
CA ARG A 236 2.26 4.53 19.82
C ARG A 236 3.77 4.74 19.94
N LYS A 237 4.38 5.43 18.98
CA LYS A 237 5.82 5.74 19.00
C LYS A 237 6.18 6.71 20.14
N LYS A 238 5.39 7.76 20.36
CA LYS A 238 5.57 8.69 21.48
C LYS A 238 5.47 7.99 22.82
N GLU A 239 4.46 7.13 22.99
CA GLU A 239 4.28 6.34 24.20
C GLU A 239 5.46 5.40 24.46
N LEU A 240 5.93 4.68 23.43
CA LEU A 240 7.08 3.79 23.54
C LEU A 240 8.35 4.55 23.96
N ASN A 241 8.60 5.73 23.39
CA ASN A 241 9.72 6.56 23.77
C ASN A 241 9.60 7.03 25.22
N LYS A 242 8.40 7.44 25.66
CA LYS A 242 8.18 7.86 27.05
C LYS A 242 8.38 6.71 28.03
N ARG A 243 7.94 5.50 27.69
CA ARG A 243 8.18 4.29 28.50
C ARG A 243 9.68 3.98 28.62
N ARG A 244 10.45 4.13 27.54
CA ARG A 244 11.91 3.95 27.56
C ARG A 244 12.61 4.98 28.44
N GLU A 245 12.21 6.25 28.36
CA GLU A 245 12.70 7.33 29.23
C GLU A 245 12.46 7.03 30.72
N VAL A 246 11.22 6.69 31.08
CA VAL A 246 10.85 6.36 32.47
C VAL A 246 11.64 5.15 33.00
N GLN A 247 11.90 4.15 32.15
CA GLN A 247 12.71 2.98 32.54
C GLN A 247 14.17 3.36 32.81
N MET A 248 14.76 4.24 32.01
CA MET A 248 16.12 4.74 32.23
C MET A 248 16.21 5.53 33.54
N ASP A 249 15.25 6.43 33.79
CA ASP A 249 15.19 7.24 35.01
C ASP A 249 15.01 6.36 36.25
N PHE A 250 14.10 5.39 36.21
CA PHE A 250 13.91 4.43 37.29
C PHE A 250 15.20 3.65 37.59
N THR A 251 15.88 3.17 36.54
CA THR A 251 17.15 2.45 36.69
C THR A 251 18.23 3.33 37.34
N HIS A 252 18.31 4.60 36.93
CA HIS A 252 19.23 5.57 37.51
C HIS A 252 18.93 5.84 39.00
N ILE A 253 17.65 6.06 39.35
CA ILE A 253 17.21 6.29 40.73
C ILE A 253 17.52 5.06 41.60
N VAL A 254 17.16 3.86 41.15
CA VAL A 254 17.42 2.62 41.88
C VAL A 254 18.92 2.41 42.09
N ARG A 255 19.75 2.63 41.07
CA ARG A 255 21.22 2.55 41.18
C ARG A 255 21.77 3.56 42.19
N SER A 256 21.27 4.80 42.16
CA SER A 256 21.66 5.84 43.11
C SER A 256 21.28 5.47 44.55
N LEU A 257 20.04 5.00 44.77
CA LEU A 257 19.57 4.55 46.08
C LEU A 257 20.41 3.40 46.62
N PHE A 258 20.68 2.37 45.81
CA PHE A 258 21.56 1.27 46.22
C PHE A 258 22.95 1.77 46.61
N ASN A 259 23.56 2.65 45.81
CA ASN A 259 24.88 3.19 46.11
C ASN A 259 24.90 3.95 47.44
N VAL A 260 23.90 4.80 47.71
CA VAL A 260 23.78 5.56 48.96
C VAL A 260 23.61 4.62 50.16
N VAL A 261 22.76 3.60 50.04
CA VAL A 261 22.55 2.60 51.11
C VAL A 261 23.83 1.81 51.38
N PHE A 262 24.53 1.35 50.33
CA PHE A 262 25.79 0.63 50.50
C PHE A 262 26.89 1.51 51.11
N GLN A 263 26.99 2.78 50.71
CA GLN A 263 27.90 3.73 51.34
C GLN A 263 27.58 3.90 52.82
N SER A 264 26.33 4.21 53.17
CA SER A 264 25.91 4.38 54.57
C SER A 264 26.18 3.13 55.43
N ALA A 265 25.87 1.93 54.90
CA ALA A 265 26.16 0.68 55.58
C ALA A 265 27.67 0.48 55.81
N SER A 266 28.51 0.83 54.83
CA SER A 266 29.97 0.75 54.97
C SER A 266 30.51 1.73 56.01
N THR A 267 29.96 2.94 56.11
CA THR A 267 30.34 3.93 57.13
C THR A 267 30.03 3.42 58.53
N ILE A 268 28.83 2.87 58.74
CA ILE A 268 28.40 2.30 60.03
C ILE A 268 29.27 1.10 60.42
N LEU A 269 29.60 0.23 59.44
CA LEU A 269 30.50 -0.91 59.67
C LEU A 269 31.89 -0.46 60.10
N ASN A 270 32.46 0.56 59.45
CA ASN A 270 33.75 1.12 59.80
C ASN A 270 33.75 1.79 61.18
N GLU A 271 32.69 2.53 61.55
CA GLU A 271 32.53 3.09 62.90
C GLU A 271 32.49 2.00 63.97
N ARG A 272 31.72 0.92 63.74
CA ARG A 272 31.68 -0.23 64.65
C ARG A 272 33.01 -0.95 64.74
N HIS A 273 33.78 -1.03 63.66
CA HIS A 273 35.09 -1.66 63.66
C HIS A 273 36.11 -0.81 64.43
N ALA A 274 36.08 0.52 64.26
CA ALA A 274 36.93 1.43 65.00
C ALA A 274 36.68 1.38 66.53
N TYR A 275 35.43 1.23 66.96
CA TYR A 275 35.07 1.09 68.38
C TYR A 275 35.46 -0.26 69.02
N ASN A 276 35.66 -1.31 68.23
CA ASN A 276 36.01 -2.65 68.74
C ASN A 276 37.53 -2.95 68.71
N VAL A 277 38.34 -2.02 68.18
CA VAL A 277 39.79 -2.17 68.03
C VAL A 277 40.56 -1.17 68.92
N ALA A 278 39.85 -0.28 69.64
CA ALA A 278 40.38 0.58 70.71
C ALA A 278 40.14 -0.06 72.08
#